data_AF-A0A3S9PR36-F1
#
_entry.id   AF-A0A3S9PR36-F1
#
_cell.length_a   1.000
_cell.length_b   1.000
_cell.length_c   1.000
_cell.angle_alpha   90.00
_cell.angle_beta   90.00
_cell.angle_gamma   90.00
#
_symmetry.space_group_name_H-M   'P 1'
#
loop_
_entity.id
_entity.type
_entity.pdbx_description
1 polymer ?
#
loop_
_entity_poly.entity_id
_entity_poly.type
_entity_poly.pdbx_seq_one_letter_code
_entity_poly.pdbx_strand_id
1 'polypeptide(L)'
;MYATELAVKALEPTPEEERLAEDYVTILGSLSAMEQAVREGAWHRLREEADELMSAAEEMWAGLPGADDEGVPVRAAHVPSQADGSKIRQLIAVYAQPYALGRVLYPTSLIQDAQLRRAVEEENTEREHAAEHTAVE
;
A
#
# COMPACT_ATOMS: atom_id res chain seq x y z
N MET A 1 -11.67 16.59 -2.81
CA MET A 1 -11.46 15.84 -1.56
C MET A 1 -10.80 14.56 -1.99
N TYR A 2 -9.61 14.28 -1.47
CA TYR A 2 -8.82 13.14 -1.95
C TYR A 2 -9.45 11.83 -1.46
N ALA A 3 -9.32 10.74 -2.23
CA ALA A 3 -9.90 9.46 -1.84
C ALA A 3 -9.34 8.94 -0.51
N THR A 4 -8.10 9.31 -0.18
CA THR A 4 -7.45 9.03 1.11
C THR A 4 -8.13 9.72 2.28
N GLU A 5 -8.46 11.01 2.16
CA GLU A 5 -9.20 11.78 3.17
C GLU A 5 -10.61 11.20 3.42
N LEU A 6 -11.25 10.74 2.34
CA LEU A 6 -12.55 10.08 2.42
C LEU A 6 -12.43 8.69 3.08
N ALA A 7 -11.33 7.97 2.87
CA ALA A 7 -11.08 6.68 3.49
C ALA A 7 -10.93 6.79 5.02
N VAL A 8 -10.15 7.77 5.49
CA VAL A 8 -9.99 8.04 6.93
C VAL A 8 -11.35 8.36 7.57
N LYS A 9 -12.18 9.14 6.89
CA LYS A 9 -13.51 9.50 7.39
C LYS A 9 -14.52 8.35 7.35
N ALA A 10 -14.47 7.50 6.32
CA ALA A 10 -15.46 6.44 6.11
C ALA A 10 -15.15 5.17 6.91
N LEU A 11 -13.87 4.83 7.06
CA LEU A 11 -13.42 3.60 7.73
C LEU A 11 -13.10 3.84 9.21
N GLU A 12 -12.90 5.10 9.61
CA GLU A 12 -12.46 5.52 10.95
C GLU A 12 -11.37 4.56 11.47
N PRO A 13 -10.21 4.48 10.79
CA PRO A 13 -9.17 3.55 11.16
C PRO A 13 -8.52 3.98 12.47
N THR A 14 -8.07 2.99 13.23
CA THR A 14 -7.16 3.27 14.35
C THR A 14 -5.78 3.66 13.80
N PRO A 15 -4.95 4.40 14.57
CA PRO A 15 -3.58 4.73 14.14
C PRO A 15 -2.73 3.50 13.81
N GLU A 16 -3.01 2.35 14.44
CA GLU A 16 -2.33 1.09 14.14
C GLU A 16 -2.74 0.51 12.79
N GLU A 17 -4.04 0.55 12.45
CA GLU A 17 -4.55 0.08 11.15
C GLU A 17 -4.06 0.94 9.99
N GLU A 18 -3.98 2.27 10.20
CA GLU A 18 -3.45 3.20 9.22
C GLU A 18 -1.96 2.95 8.99
N ARG A 19 -1.17 2.85 10.07
CA ARG A 19 0.27 2.56 9.94
C ARG A 19 0.55 1.24 9.23
N LEU A 20 -0.17 0.17 9.60
CA LEU A 20 -0.03 -1.13 8.94
C LEU A 20 -0.39 -1.08 7.44
N ALA A 21 -1.40 -0.29 7.08
CA ALA A 21 -1.76 -0.10 5.68
C ALA A 21 -0.68 0.70 4.92
N GLU A 22 -0.14 1.76 5.51
CA GLU A 22 0.95 2.57 4.94
C GLU A 22 2.24 1.77 4.75
N ASP A 23 2.65 0.99 5.75
CA ASP A 23 3.82 0.11 5.69
C ASP A 23 3.67 -0.88 4.51
N TYR A 24 2.48 -1.48 4.38
CA TYR A 24 2.20 -2.43 3.31
C TYR A 24 2.17 -1.77 1.92
N VAL A 25 1.64 -0.54 1.83
CA VAL A 25 1.58 0.24 0.59
C VAL A 25 2.98 0.66 0.15
N THR A 26 3.87 0.97 1.09
CA THR A 26 5.28 1.28 0.81
C THR A 26 5.97 0.09 0.15
N ILE A 27 5.78 -1.12 0.70
CA ILE A 27 6.27 -2.37 0.10
C ILE A 27 5.71 -2.57 -1.31
N LEU A 28 4.41 -2.37 -1.51
CA LEU A 28 3.79 -2.47 -2.84
C LEU A 28 4.33 -1.42 -3.83
N GLY A 29 4.72 -0.25 -3.33
CA GLY A 29 5.36 0.82 -4.08
C GLY A 29 6.71 0.39 -4.62
N SER A 30 7.63 -0.05 -3.74
CA SER A 30 8.94 -0.55 -4.14
C SER A 30 8.82 -1.74 -5.09
N LEU A 31 7.91 -2.69 -4.83
CA LEU A 31 7.68 -3.83 -5.73
C LEU A 31 7.20 -3.38 -7.12
N SER A 32 6.33 -2.38 -7.19
CA SER A 32 5.85 -1.85 -8.47
C SER A 32 6.97 -1.13 -9.24
N ALA A 33 7.84 -0.41 -8.52
CA ALA A 33 9.00 0.25 -9.13
C ALA A 33 10.04 -0.76 -9.61
N MET A 34 10.27 -1.85 -8.87
CA MET A 34 11.09 -2.98 -9.31
C MET A 34 10.54 -3.63 -10.59
N GLU A 35 9.22 -3.87 -10.64
CA GLU A 35 8.54 -4.42 -11.83
C GLU A 35 8.78 -3.53 -13.06
N GLN A 36 8.63 -2.22 -12.89
CA GLN A 36 8.89 -1.24 -13.95
C GLN A 36 10.37 -1.23 -14.36
N ALA A 37 11.31 -1.24 -13.40
CA ALA A 37 12.74 -1.26 -13.68
C ALA A 37 13.16 -2.53 -14.45
N VAL A 38 12.55 -3.68 -14.14
CA VAL A 38 12.76 -4.92 -14.90
C VAL A 38 12.27 -4.78 -16.34
N ARG A 39 11.08 -4.20 -16.55
CA ARG A 39 10.54 -3.96 -17.91
C ARG A 39 11.40 -3.02 -18.73
N GLU A 40 11.98 -2.01 -18.10
CA GLU A 40 12.85 -1.01 -18.74
C GLU A 40 14.30 -1.50 -18.91
N GLY A 41 14.67 -2.65 -18.32
CA GLY A 41 16.05 -3.13 -18.29
C GLY A 41 16.99 -2.28 -17.42
N ALA A 42 16.43 -1.48 -16.50
CA ALA A 42 17.14 -0.56 -15.63
C ALA A 42 17.69 -1.27 -14.38
N TRP A 43 18.67 -2.17 -14.55
CA TRP A 43 19.22 -3.00 -13.48
C TRP A 43 19.81 -2.23 -12.29
N HIS A 44 20.33 -1.02 -12.54
CA HIS A 44 20.84 -0.17 -11.47
C HIS A 44 19.72 0.28 -10.53
N ARG A 45 18.62 0.77 -11.11
CA ARG A 45 17.42 1.16 -10.38
C ARG A 45 16.80 -0.03 -9.66
N LEU A 46 16.74 -1.21 -10.30
CA LEU A 46 16.23 -2.42 -9.64
C LEU A 46 16.97 -2.72 -8.33
N ARG A 47 18.29 -2.50 -8.29
CA ARG A 47 19.09 -2.72 -7.08
C ARG A 47 18.75 -1.69 -5.99
N GLU A 48 18.63 -0.42 -6.35
CA GLU A 48 18.25 0.65 -5.41
C GLU A 48 16.87 0.35 -4.79
N GLU A 49 15.90 -0.01 -5.62
CA GLU A 49 14.53 -0.34 -5.18
C GLU A 49 14.50 -1.63 -4.32
N ALA A 50 15.43 -2.57 -4.54
CA ALA A 50 15.57 -3.76 -3.70
C ALA A 50 16.13 -3.42 -2.31
N ASP A 51 17.07 -2.47 -2.22
CA ASP A 51 17.59 -1.97 -0.95
C ASP A 51 16.49 -1.22 -0.17
N GLU A 52 15.69 -0.40 -0.86
CA GLU A 52 14.52 0.28 -0.27
C GLU A 52 13.46 -0.71 0.21
N LEU A 53 13.16 -1.75 -0.58
CA LEU A 53 12.24 -2.81 -0.18
C LEU A 53 12.69 -3.51 1.12
N MET A 54 13.98 -3.81 1.24
CA MET A 54 14.53 -4.42 2.45
C MET A 54 14.39 -3.49 3.65
N SER A 55 14.73 -2.20 3.50
CA SER A 55 14.56 -1.22 4.58
C SER A 55 13.10 -1.07 5.01
N ALA A 56 12.16 -0.99 4.05
CA ALA A 56 10.73 -0.90 4.34
C ALA A 56 10.21 -2.17 5.06
N ALA A 57 10.68 -3.35 4.65
CA ALA A 57 10.31 -4.61 5.29
C ALA A 57 10.87 -4.73 6.73
N GLU A 58 12.11 -4.25 6.95
CA GLU A 58 12.73 -4.19 8.28
C GLU A 58 11.99 -3.22 9.20
N GLU A 59 11.63 -2.03 8.71
CA GLU A 59 10.86 -1.04 9.48
C GLU A 59 9.48 -1.57 9.85
N MET A 60 8.78 -2.20 8.90
CA MET A 60 7.51 -2.86 9.17
C MET A 60 7.66 -3.95 10.23
N TRP A 61 8.72 -4.78 10.13
CA TRP A 61 8.98 -5.86 11.08
C TRP A 61 9.30 -5.32 12.49
N ALA A 62 10.18 -4.33 12.60
CA ALA A 62 10.52 -3.68 13.87
C ALA A 62 9.30 -3.00 14.52
N GLY A 63 8.37 -2.55 13.68
CA GLY A 63 7.11 -1.97 14.12
C GLY A 63 6.12 -2.96 14.72
N LEU A 64 6.27 -4.26 14.51
CA LEU A 64 5.34 -5.27 15.03
C LEU A 64 5.62 -5.57 16.51
N PRO A 65 4.58 -5.64 17.36
CA PRO A 65 4.74 -6.01 18.76
C PRO A 65 5.31 -7.43 18.89
N GLY A 66 6.49 -7.56 19.53
CA GLY A 66 7.19 -8.84 19.74
C GLY A 66 8.41 -9.08 18.86
N ALA A 67 8.84 -8.11 18.04
CA ALA A 67 10.03 -8.22 17.19
C ALA A 67 11.35 -8.41 17.97
N ASP A 68 11.41 -8.02 19.25
CA ASP A 68 12.59 -8.06 20.12
C ASP A 68 12.64 -9.24 21.13
N ASP A 69 11.65 -10.15 21.13
CA ASP A 69 11.63 -11.25 22.12
C ASP A 69 12.45 -12.45 21.61
N GLU A 70 13.79 -12.37 21.75
CA GLU A 70 14.82 -13.34 21.35
C GLU A 70 14.70 -14.77 21.95
N GLY A 71 13.51 -15.20 22.37
CA GLY A 71 13.30 -16.51 23.02
C GLY A 71 11.99 -17.22 22.69
N VAL A 72 11.10 -16.62 21.90
CA VAL A 72 9.78 -17.22 21.64
C VAL A 72 9.79 -17.95 20.29
N PRO A 73 9.48 -19.26 20.24
CA PRO A 73 9.37 -19.98 18.98
C PRO A 73 8.31 -19.30 18.10
N VAL A 74 8.61 -19.19 16.79
CA VAL A 74 7.89 -18.55 15.67
C VAL A 74 6.44 -19.08 15.47
N ARG A 75 5.65 -19.16 16.54
CA ARG A 75 4.27 -19.64 16.61
C ARG A 75 3.35 -18.75 17.42
N ALA A 76 3.86 -17.65 17.96
CA ALA A 76 3.03 -16.55 18.45
C ALA A 76 3.40 -15.29 17.67
N ALA A 77 3.12 -15.30 16.35
CA ALA A 77 2.87 -14.03 15.67
C ALA A 77 1.69 -13.42 16.41
N HIS A 78 1.97 -12.43 17.25
CA HIS A 78 0.95 -11.70 17.99
C HIS A 78 0.14 -10.97 16.93
N VAL A 79 -0.98 -11.58 16.52
CA VAL A 79 -2.00 -10.92 15.72
C VAL A 79 -2.37 -9.67 16.51
N PRO A 80 -2.24 -8.44 15.95
CA PRO A 80 -2.60 -7.23 16.67
C PRO A 80 -4.04 -7.40 17.15
N SER A 81 -4.23 -7.47 18.47
CA SER A 81 -5.41 -8.09 19.07
C SER A 81 -6.72 -7.30 18.88
N GLN A 82 -6.67 -6.16 18.17
CA GLN A 82 -7.85 -5.34 17.85
C GLN A 82 -7.91 -4.80 16.42
N ALA A 83 -6.90 -5.02 15.58
CA ALA A 83 -6.88 -4.44 14.23
C ALA A 83 -7.81 -5.23 13.29
N ASP A 84 -8.74 -4.54 12.64
CA ASP A 84 -9.66 -5.13 11.68
C ASP A 84 -8.97 -5.32 10.32
N GLY A 85 -8.56 -6.56 10.04
CA GLY A 85 -7.95 -6.92 8.77
C GLY A 85 -8.82 -6.62 7.54
N SER A 86 -10.15 -6.49 7.68
CA SER A 86 -11.03 -6.02 6.60
C SER A 86 -10.88 -4.52 6.36
N LYS A 87 -10.74 -3.71 7.41
CA LYS A 87 -10.44 -2.28 7.26
C LYS A 87 -9.08 -2.06 6.65
N ILE A 88 -8.05 -2.76 7.14
CA ILE A 88 -6.68 -2.67 6.60
C ILE A 88 -6.68 -3.00 5.11
N ARG A 89 -7.34 -4.08 4.67
CA ARG A 89 -7.43 -4.41 3.24
C ARG A 89 -8.12 -3.34 2.40
N GLN A 90 -9.14 -2.66 2.96
CA GLN A 90 -9.81 -1.55 2.28
C GLN A 90 -8.91 -0.31 2.20
N LEU A 91 -8.17 0.00 3.27
CA LEU A 91 -7.16 1.08 3.26
C LEU A 91 -6.07 0.82 2.23
N ILE A 92 -5.52 -0.39 2.18
CA ILE A 92 -4.53 -0.79 1.17
C ILE A 92 -5.14 -0.63 -0.23
N ALA A 93 -6.40 -1.03 -0.44
CA ALA A 93 -7.07 -0.86 -1.72
C ALA A 93 -7.28 0.61 -2.12
N VAL A 94 -7.33 1.56 -1.19
CA VAL A 94 -7.34 3.00 -1.51
C VAL A 94 -5.93 3.51 -1.76
N TYR A 95 -4.99 3.19 -0.87
CA TYR A 95 -3.66 3.80 -0.83
C TYR A 95 -2.73 3.22 -1.90
N ALA A 96 -2.92 1.96 -2.31
CA ALA A 96 -2.07 1.30 -3.29
C ALA A 96 -2.41 1.68 -4.75
N GLN A 97 -3.42 2.51 -4.98
CA GLN A 97 -3.91 2.89 -6.31
C GLN A 97 -2.89 3.60 -7.22
N PRO A 98 -1.94 4.41 -6.71
CA PRO A 98 -0.86 4.94 -7.53
C PRO A 98 0.01 3.84 -8.17
N TYR A 99 0.12 2.68 -7.51
CA TYR A 99 1.07 1.62 -7.87
C TYR A 99 0.42 0.53 -8.74
N ALA A 100 1.10 0.10 -9.80
CA ALA A 100 0.57 -0.87 -10.75
C ALA A 100 0.25 -2.22 -10.10
N LEU A 101 1.17 -2.78 -9.28
CA LEU A 101 0.90 -4.03 -8.55
C LEU A 101 -0.15 -3.82 -7.47
N GLY A 102 -0.19 -2.63 -6.86
CA GLY A 102 -1.21 -2.24 -5.90
C GLY A 102 -2.62 -2.37 -6.47
N ARG A 103 -2.87 -1.83 -7.67
CA ARG A 103 -4.18 -1.95 -8.36
C ARG A 103 -4.57 -3.38 -8.71
N VAL A 104 -3.59 -4.21 -9.06
CA VAL A 104 -3.82 -5.62 -9.45
C VAL A 104 -4.15 -6.47 -8.22
N LEU A 105 -3.38 -6.31 -7.13
CA LEU A 105 -3.52 -7.12 -5.92
C LEU A 105 -4.65 -6.62 -5.02
N TYR A 106 -4.91 -5.31 -5.03
CA TYR A 106 -5.94 -4.66 -4.23
C TYR A 106 -6.87 -3.81 -5.12
N PRO A 107 -7.71 -4.47 -5.93
CA PRO A 107 -8.63 -3.78 -6.82
C PRO A 107 -9.68 -2.98 -6.03
N THR A 108 -10.21 -1.91 -6.61
CA THR A 108 -11.25 -1.05 -6.00
C THR A 108 -12.52 -1.81 -5.60
N SER A 109 -12.77 -2.97 -6.22
CA SER A 109 -13.85 -3.89 -5.83
C SER A 109 -13.78 -4.40 -4.39
N LEU A 110 -12.62 -4.32 -3.74
CA LEU A 110 -12.46 -4.64 -2.31
C LEU A 110 -13.01 -3.55 -1.39
N ILE A 111 -13.19 -2.32 -1.90
CA ILE A 111 -13.74 -1.19 -1.15
C ILE A 111 -15.26 -1.36 -1.06
N GLN A 112 -15.75 -1.56 0.16
CA GLN A 112 -17.16 -1.85 0.41
C GLN A 112 -18.02 -0.59 0.23
N ASP A 113 -17.53 0.53 0.74
CA ASP A 113 -18.21 1.82 0.63
C ASP A 113 -18.25 2.28 -0.85
N ALA A 114 -19.47 2.47 -1.37
CA ALA A 114 -19.69 2.83 -2.76
C ALA A 114 -19.28 4.29 -3.07
N GLN A 115 -19.34 5.20 -2.10
CA GLN A 115 -18.89 6.58 -2.27
C GLN A 115 -17.36 6.64 -2.29
N LEU A 116 -16.70 5.92 -1.37
CA LEU A 116 -15.25 5.82 -1.33
C LEU A 116 -14.68 5.20 -2.60
N ARG A 117 -15.27 4.09 -3.05
CA ARG A 117 -14.87 3.42 -4.29
C ARG A 117 -14.98 4.34 -5.51
N ARG A 118 -16.09 5.07 -5.64
CA ARG A 118 -16.26 6.03 -6.75
C ARG A 118 -15.22 7.13 -6.71
N ALA A 119 -14.94 7.69 -5.53
CA ALA A 119 -13.91 8.72 -5.39
C ALA A 119 -12.53 8.22 -5.83
N VAL A 120 -12.18 6.96 -5.47
CA VAL A 120 -10.94 6.32 -5.94
C VAL A 120 -10.93 6.16 -7.46
N GLU A 121 -12.02 5.68 -8.05
CA GLU A 121 -12.13 5.45 -9.50
C GLU A 121 -12.06 6.77 -10.30
N GLU A 122 -12.70 7.82 -9.79
CA GLU A 122 -12.64 9.18 -10.36
C GLU A 122 -11.21 9.72 -10.32
N GLU A 123 -10.53 9.63 -9.17
CA GLU A 123 -9.14 10.10 -9.02
C GLU A 123 -8.17 9.33 -9.92
N ASN A 124 -8.38 8.02 -10.10
CA ASN A 124 -7.59 7.21 -11.02
C ASN A 124 -7.79 7.65 -12.48
N THR A 125 -9.04 7.93 -12.87
CA THR A 125 -9.36 8.40 -14.22
C THR A 125 -8.72 9.77 -14.50
N GLU A 126 -8.75 10.67 -13.53
CA GLU A 126 -8.08 11.97 -13.62
C GLU A 126 -6.56 11.83 -13.78
N ARG A 127 -5.93 10.89 -13.06
CA ARG A 127 -4.50 10.60 -13.20
C ARG A 127 -4.13 10.05 -14.56
N GLU A 128 -4.94 9.14 -15.11
CA GLU A 128 -4.73 8.59 -16.45
C GLU A 128 -4.80 9.71 -17.50
N HIS A 129 -5.81 10.59 -17.41
CA HIS A 129 -5.92 11.75 -18.31
C HIS A 129 -4.76 12.75 -18.15
N ALA A 130 -4.27 12.99 -16.94
CA ALA A 130 -3.11 13.86 -16.71
C ALA A 130 -1.82 13.27 -17.31
N ALA A 131 -1.63 11.94 -17.22
CA ALA A 131 -0.49 11.26 -17.82
C ALA A 131 -0.53 11.31 -19.36
N GLU A 132 -1.71 11.17 -19.97
CA GLU A 132 -1.90 11.30 -21.42
C GLU A 132 -1.61 12.72 -21.92
N HIS A 133 -2.01 13.76 -21.17
CA HIS A 133 -1.80 15.14 -21.58
C HIS A 133 -0.32 15.59 -21.51
N THR A 134 0.50 14.90 -20.71
CA THR A 134 1.94 15.20 -20.56
C THR A 134 2.79 14.50 -21.62
N ALA A 135 2.27 13.47 -22.29
CA ALA A 135 2.99 12.72 -23.33
C ALA A 135 2.90 13.36 -24.75
N VAL A 136 2.25 14.53 -24.88
CA VAL A 136 1.93 15.18 -26.17
C VAL A 136 2.81 16.42 -26.45
N GLU A 137 3.75 16.77 -25.59
CA GLU A 137 4.75 17.85 -25.83
C GLU A 137 6.15 17.31 -26.11
#